data_AF-H0ZMM2-F1
#
_entry.id   AF-H0ZMM2-F1
#
_cell.length_a   1.000
_cell.length_b   1.000
_cell.length_c   1.000
_cell.angle_alpha   90.00
_cell.angle_beta   90.00
_cell.angle_gamma   90.00
#
_symmetry.space_group_name_H-M   'P 1'
#
loop_
_entity.id
_entity.type
_entity.pdbx_description
1 polymer ?
#
loop_
_entity_poly.entity_id
_entity_poly.type
_entity_poly.pdbx_seq_one_letter_code
_entity_poly.pdbx_strand_id
1 'polypeptide(L)'
;ICSGLREEILVCGEDLELNPFDGLPYSSRYYRLMKEREELPIWKEKCTFMETLLHNQIVIVSGDAKTGKSSQVPQWCAERCAARRPRGAVVCTQVLRRSAVALALRAADQLDVTLGHEVGYAVPFESCCTPETILRLMLQREMMSTPLLNSYSVIILDDVHQRTVATDALLGLLKEVLAARAELRLVILTAPHMCSTLQRFCGGVPALRVRGRHRAPAVFSCSTHRDPFLPALRLLLEIHHSRESGDIVVFLASEQVSSIWEDGIA
;
A
#
# COMPACT_ATOMS: atom_id res chain seq x y z
N ILE A 1 42.36 -37.65 -10.74
CA ILE A 1 40.99 -37.43 -10.21
C ILE A 1 41.15 -36.93 -8.78
N CYS A 2 40.32 -35.96 -8.37
CA CYS A 2 40.35 -35.19 -7.13
C CYS A 2 41.21 -33.90 -7.15
N SER A 3 40.76 -32.95 -7.97
CA SER A 3 40.93 -31.52 -7.70
C SER A 3 40.12 -31.17 -6.45
N GLY A 4 40.81 -30.93 -5.32
CA GLY A 4 40.20 -30.45 -4.09
C GLY A 4 39.66 -29.04 -4.29
N LEU A 5 38.34 -28.89 -4.11
CA LEU A 5 37.66 -27.62 -3.94
C LEU A 5 38.30 -26.90 -2.75
N ARG A 6 39.04 -25.83 -3.04
CA ARG A 6 39.41 -24.86 -2.02
C ARG A 6 38.13 -24.13 -1.62
N GLU A 7 37.71 -24.33 -0.39
CA GLU A 7 36.78 -23.43 0.30
C GLU A 7 37.41 -22.03 0.28
N GLU A 8 36.90 -21.15 -0.57
CA GLU A 8 37.08 -19.72 -0.40
C GLU A 8 36.28 -19.32 0.83
N ILE A 9 36.97 -19.32 1.97
CA ILE A 9 36.53 -18.63 3.18
C ILE A 9 36.45 -17.15 2.80
N LEU A 10 35.24 -16.70 2.46
CA LEU A 10 34.88 -15.29 2.42
C LEU A 10 35.11 -14.74 3.83
N VAL A 11 36.23 -14.06 4.00
CA VAL A 11 36.52 -13.23 5.15
C VAL A 11 35.51 -12.08 5.12
N CYS A 12 34.38 -12.25 5.79
CA CYS A 12 33.37 -11.19 5.94
C CYS A 12 33.87 -10.16 6.96
N GLY A 13 34.71 -9.25 6.47
CA GLY A 13 35.05 -8.01 7.15
C GLY A 13 34.19 -6.87 6.64
N GLU A 14 32.88 -6.92 6.84
CA GLU A 14 31.96 -5.79 6.75
C GLU A 14 30.89 -5.99 7.82
N ASP A 15 30.76 -5.06 8.77
CA ASP A 15 29.70 -5.09 9.78
C ASP A 15 28.35 -5.07 9.05
N LEU A 16 27.61 -6.18 9.10
CA LEU A 16 26.31 -6.27 8.45
C LEU A 16 25.33 -5.27 9.07
N GLU A 17 24.65 -4.49 8.23
CA GLU A 17 23.60 -3.57 8.68
C GLU A 17 22.48 -4.36 9.39
N LEU A 18 22.16 -3.93 10.61
CA LEU A 18 21.13 -4.54 11.42
C LEU A 18 19.77 -3.88 11.15
N ASN A 19 18.74 -4.71 11.07
CA ASN A 19 17.36 -4.30 10.94
C ASN A 19 16.90 -3.61 12.24
N PRO A 20 16.42 -2.34 12.21
CA PRO A 20 16.02 -1.61 13.41
C PRO A 20 14.76 -2.16 14.08
N PHE A 21 14.04 -3.07 13.42
CA PHE A 21 12.82 -3.69 13.93
C PHE A 21 13.14 -4.84 14.91
N ASP A 22 13.94 -5.81 14.49
CA ASP A 22 14.25 -7.05 15.24
C ASP A 22 15.72 -7.16 15.69
N GLY A 23 16.61 -6.29 15.19
CA GLY A 23 18.04 -6.29 15.50
C GLY A 23 18.85 -7.35 14.74
N LEU A 24 18.26 -8.05 13.78
CA LEU A 24 18.93 -9.08 12.99
C LEU A 24 19.60 -8.50 11.74
N PRO A 25 20.68 -9.09 11.21
CA PRO A 25 21.26 -8.68 9.94
C PRO A 25 20.26 -8.81 8.79
N TYR A 26 20.24 -7.82 7.88
CA TYR A 26 19.39 -7.89 6.69
C TYR A 26 19.74 -9.06 5.77
N SER A 27 18.71 -9.72 5.25
CA SER A 27 18.84 -10.81 4.30
C SER A 27 19.23 -10.33 2.90
N SER A 28 19.77 -11.22 2.06
CA SER A 28 20.02 -10.92 0.64
C SER A 28 18.74 -10.59 -0.13
N ARG A 29 17.58 -11.09 0.34
CA ARG A 29 16.26 -10.80 -0.22
C ARG A 29 15.86 -9.34 0.04
N TYR A 30 16.14 -8.82 1.24
CA TYR A 30 15.91 -7.42 1.59
C TYR A 30 16.59 -6.48 0.58
N TYR A 31 17.89 -6.63 0.35
CA TYR A 31 18.63 -5.75 -0.56
C TYR A 31 18.13 -5.79 -2.00
N ARG A 32 17.64 -6.94 -2.47
CA ARG A 32 16.99 -7.04 -3.79
C ARG A 32 15.69 -6.25 -3.83
N LEU A 33 14.82 -6.44 -2.84
CA LEU A 33 13.54 -5.73 -2.75
C LEU A 33 13.74 -4.24 -2.51
N MET A 34 14.80 -3.83 -1.82
CA MET A 34 15.15 -2.44 -1.61
C MET A 34 15.40 -1.71 -2.94
N LYS A 35 16.17 -2.32 -3.86
CA LYS A 35 16.37 -1.76 -5.22
C LYS A 35 15.04 -1.58 -5.97
N GLU A 36 14.13 -2.56 -5.89
CA GLU A 36 12.79 -2.43 -6.50
C GLU A 36 11.98 -1.27 -5.89
N ARG A 37 12.11 -1.04 -4.59
CA ARG A 37 11.42 0.06 -3.89
C ARG A 37 11.94 1.42 -4.34
N GLU A 38 13.25 1.55 -4.53
CA GLU A 38 13.92 2.78 -4.99
C GLU A 38 13.51 3.19 -6.41
N GLU A 39 13.14 2.22 -7.25
CA GLU A 39 12.65 2.49 -8.60
C GLU A 39 11.24 3.08 -8.63
N LEU A 40 10.45 2.93 -7.56
CA LEU A 40 9.08 3.43 -7.51
C LEU A 40 9.03 4.96 -7.62
N PRO A 41 8.07 5.54 -8.39
CA PRO A 41 7.98 6.99 -8.56
C PRO A 41 7.90 7.78 -7.25
N ILE A 42 7.23 7.23 -6.23
CA ILE A 42 7.09 7.88 -4.93
C ILE A 42 8.41 8.02 -4.17
N TRP A 43 9.42 7.18 -4.46
CA TRP A 43 10.67 7.17 -3.69
C TRP A 43 11.38 8.52 -3.72
N LYS A 44 11.30 9.23 -4.86
CA LYS A 44 11.85 10.58 -5.04
C LYS A 44 11.24 11.60 -4.07
N GLU A 45 10.02 11.35 -3.62
CA GLU A 45 9.26 12.23 -2.75
C GLU A 45 9.41 11.84 -1.26
N LYS A 46 10.21 10.81 -0.91
CA LYS A 46 10.35 10.31 0.47
C LYS A 46 10.75 11.43 1.45
N CYS A 47 11.82 12.17 1.15
CA CYS A 47 12.31 13.24 2.02
C CYS A 47 11.25 14.34 2.24
N THR A 48 10.67 14.84 1.14
CA THR A 48 9.63 15.87 1.17
C THR A 48 8.38 15.40 1.92
N PHE A 49 7.97 14.15 1.73
CA PHE A 49 6.86 13.55 2.47
C PHE A 49 7.15 13.53 3.98
N MET A 50 8.32 13.05 4.39
CA MET A 50 8.68 12.93 5.81
C MET A 50 8.75 14.30 6.50
N GLU A 51 9.33 15.30 5.83
CA GLU A 51 9.36 16.69 6.30
C GLU A 51 7.94 17.28 6.42
N THR A 52 7.11 17.09 5.40
CA THR A 52 5.72 17.56 5.41
C THR A 52 4.94 16.92 6.58
N LEU A 53 5.12 15.62 6.82
CA LEU A 53 4.49 14.88 7.91
C LEU A 53 5.05 15.24 9.29
N LEU A 54 6.25 15.83 9.37
CA LEU A 54 6.80 16.36 10.62
C LEU A 54 6.08 17.64 11.05
N HIS A 55 5.85 18.55 10.10
CA HIS A 55 5.31 19.89 10.34
C HIS A 55 3.78 20.00 10.25
N ASN A 56 3.10 19.01 9.68
CA ASN A 56 1.66 19.06 9.45
C ASN A 56 0.95 17.86 10.07
N GLN A 57 -0.22 18.11 10.64
CA GLN A 57 -1.05 17.06 11.24
C GLN A 57 -1.73 16.20 10.16
N ILE A 58 -2.11 16.80 9.03
CA ILE A 58 -2.74 16.14 7.89
C ILE A 58 -1.88 16.33 6.64
N VAL A 59 -1.60 15.24 5.92
CA VAL A 59 -0.87 15.27 4.64
C VAL A 59 -1.63 14.47 3.59
N ILE A 60 -1.88 15.07 2.43
CA ILE A 60 -2.47 14.37 1.29
C ILE A 60 -1.35 13.94 0.35
N VAL A 61 -1.32 12.67 -0.04
CA VAL A 61 -0.43 12.15 -1.07
C VAL A 61 -1.27 11.66 -2.24
N SER A 62 -1.19 12.38 -3.35
CA SER A 62 -1.90 12.07 -4.58
C SER A 62 -0.96 11.46 -5.62
N GLY A 63 -1.46 10.51 -6.41
CA GLY A 63 -0.71 9.94 -7.53
C GLY A 63 -1.46 8.79 -8.17
N ASP A 64 -1.11 8.46 -9.41
CA ASP A 64 -1.78 7.39 -10.16
C ASP A 64 -1.54 6.00 -9.54
N ALA A 65 -2.25 4.98 -10.03
CA ALA A 65 -1.97 3.60 -9.64
C ALA A 65 -0.52 3.23 -9.97
N LYS A 66 0.04 2.25 -9.24
CA LYS A 66 1.42 1.76 -9.41
C LYS A 66 2.53 2.80 -9.14
N THR A 67 2.23 3.95 -8.52
CA THR A 67 3.28 4.89 -8.09
C THR A 67 3.99 4.50 -6.79
N GLY A 68 3.47 3.49 -6.06
CA GLY A 68 4.07 3.00 -4.81
C GLY A 68 3.49 3.60 -3.52
N LYS A 69 2.42 4.41 -3.58
CA LYS A 69 1.79 5.06 -2.40
C LYS A 69 1.45 4.06 -1.29
N SER A 70 0.59 3.09 -1.60
CA SER A 70 0.05 2.11 -0.65
C SER A 70 1.12 1.17 -0.07
N SER A 71 2.20 0.91 -0.81
CA SER A 71 3.27 0.04 -0.34
C SER A 71 4.32 0.79 0.48
N GLN A 72 4.75 1.98 0.05
CA GLN A 72 5.91 2.65 0.65
C GLN A 72 5.55 3.62 1.78
N VAL A 73 4.45 4.37 1.66
CA VAL A 73 4.09 5.39 2.65
C VAL A 73 3.86 4.79 4.05
N PRO A 74 3.13 3.66 4.20
CA PRO A 74 2.95 3.05 5.51
C PRO A 74 4.26 2.58 6.15
N GLN A 75 5.20 2.08 5.35
CA GLN A 75 6.51 1.65 5.83
C GLN A 75 7.34 2.82 6.35
N TRP A 76 7.39 3.95 5.64
CA TRP A 76 8.11 5.13 6.11
C TRP A 76 7.53 5.72 7.40
N CYS A 77 6.19 5.69 7.52
CA CYS A 77 5.52 6.04 8.77
C CYS A 77 5.91 5.08 9.90
N ALA A 78 5.97 3.77 9.62
CA ALA A 78 6.33 2.75 10.60
C ALA A 78 7.79 2.87 11.06
N GLU A 79 8.73 3.05 10.12
CA GLU A 79 10.16 3.33 10.39
C GLU A 79 10.30 4.52 11.36
N ARG A 80 9.60 5.63 11.08
CA ARG A 80 9.60 6.80 11.95
C ARG A 80 8.98 6.53 13.33
N CYS A 81 7.91 5.77 13.40
CA CYS A 81 7.23 5.45 14.65
C CYS A 81 8.04 4.48 15.52
N ALA A 82 8.76 3.54 14.91
CA ALA A 82 9.66 2.61 15.58
C ALA A 82 10.85 3.32 16.25
N ALA A 83 11.34 4.40 15.63
CA ALA A 83 12.43 5.22 16.15
C ALA A 83 12.04 6.16 17.32
N ARG A 84 10.75 6.35 17.60
CA ARG A 84 10.27 7.24 18.68
C ARG A 84 10.12 6.50 20.01
N ARG A 85 10.20 7.26 21.11
CA ARG A 85 9.85 6.81 22.46
C ARG A 85 8.76 7.70 23.07
N PRO A 86 7.60 7.16 23.52
CA PRO A 86 7.18 5.76 23.37
C PRO A 86 6.99 5.37 21.90
N ARG A 87 7.13 4.07 21.59
CA ARG A 87 6.87 3.55 20.24
C ARG A 87 5.40 3.78 19.89
N GLY A 88 5.15 4.35 18.71
CA GLY A 88 3.81 4.54 18.18
C GLY A 88 3.44 3.43 17.20
N ALA A 89 2.14 3.14 17.03
CA ALA A 89 1.68 2.28 15.93
C ALA A 89 1.16 3.12 14.75
N VAL A 90 1.22 2.51 13.57
CA VAL A 90 0.70 3.02 12.30
C VAL A 90 -0.40 2.09 11.85
N VAL A 91 -1.55 2.66 11.50
CA VAL A 91 -2.62 1.93 10.84
C VAL A 91 -2.76 2.44 9.43
N CYS A 92 -2.88 1.52 8.47
CA CYS A 92 -3.26 1.85 7.10
C CYS A 92 -4.52 1.08 6.73
N THR A 93 -5.55 1.84 6.38
CA THR A 93 -6.87 1.29 6.04
C THR A 93 -6.92 0.94 4.56
N GLN A 94 -7.62 -0.14 4.25
CA GLN A 94 -7.79 -0.66 2.90
C GLN A 94 -9.28 -0.92 2.63
N VAL A 95 -9.68 -0.79 1.36
CA VAL A 95 -11.08 -1.01 0.94
C VAL A 95 -11.41 -2.51 0.86
N LEU A 96 -10.44 -3.33 0.43
CA LEU A 96 -10.64 -4.76 0.18
C LEU A 96 -9.76 -5.62 1.09
N ARG A 97 -10.31 -6.76 1.55
CA ARG A 97 -9.59 -7.74 2.39
C ARG A 97 -8.31 -8.21 1.72
N ARG A 98 -8.39 -8.59 0.45
CA ARG A 98 -7.24 -9.04 -0.35
C ARG A 98 -6.11 -8.00 -0.39
N SER A 99 -6.45 -6.71 -0.47
CA SER A 99 -5.45 -5.63 -0.49
C SER A 99 -4.76 -5.49 0.85
N ALA A 100 -5.50 -5.56 1.97
CA ALA A 100 -4.92 -5.51 3.31
C ALA A 100 -3.94 -6.66 3.56
N VAL A 101 -4.33 -7.90 3.24
CA VAL A 101 -3.47 -9.08 3.44
C VAL A 101 -2.24 -9.02 2.51
N ALA A 102 -2.45 -8.75 1.22
CA ALA A 102 -1.36 -8.72 0.24
C ALA A 102 -0.33 -7.63 0.53
N LEU A 103 -0.77 -6.42 0.91
CA LEU A 103 0.13 -5.34 1.28
C LEU A 103 0.88 -5.64 2.58
N ALA A 104 0.28 -6.36 3.53
CA ALA A 104 0.92 -6.69 4.81
C ALA A 104 2.02 -7.74 4.60
N LEU A 105 1.72 -8.79 3.83
CA LEU A 105 2.71 -9.78 3.39
C LEU A 105 3.87 -9.11 2.64
N ARG A 106 3.55 -8.26 1.65
CA ARG A 106 4.57 -7.53 0.88
C ARG A 106 5.39 -6.58 1.76
N ALA A 107 4.78 -5.93 2.74
CA ALA A 107 5.49 -5.03 3.65
C ALA A 107 6.40 -5.81 4.62
N ALA A 108 5.96 -6.96 5.13
CA ALA A 108 6.79 -7.84 5.96
C ALA A 108 8.03 -8.31 5.19
N ASP A 109 7.84 -8.76 3.93
CA ASP A 109 8.94 -9.13 3.04
C ASP A 109 9.89 -7.96 2.74
N GLN A 110 9.35 -6.74 2.54
CA GLN A 110 10.14 -5.55 2.19
C GLN A 110 10.90 -4.95 3.38
N LEU A 111 10.42 -5.18 4.61
CA LEU A 111 11.06 -4.77 5.84
C LEU A 111 11.91 -5.89 6.47
N ASP A 112 11.93 -7.07 5.85
CA ASP A 112 12.66 -8.26 6.29
C ASP A 112 12.28 -8.67 7.72
N VAL A 113 10.98 -8.65 8.01
CA VAL A 113 10.42 -9.02 9.31
C VAL A 113 9.38 -10.12 9.18
N THR A 114 9.10 -10.81 10.28
CA THR A 114 8.08 -11.86 10.30
C THR A 114 6.68 -11.25 10.43
N LEU A 115 5.77 -11.63 9.53
CA LEU A 115 4.37 -11.21 9.61
C LEU A 115 3.75 -11.60 10.97
N GLY A 116 3.03 -10.67 11.59
CA GLY A 116 2.39 -10.82 12.90
C GLY A 116 3.18 -10.17 14.04
N HIS A 117 4.48 -9.96 13.88
CA HIS A 117 5.31 -9.19 14.80
C HIS A 117 5.21 -7.71 14.46
N GLU A 118 6.19 -7.10 13.79
CA GLU A 118 6.24 -5.65 13.55
C GLU A 118 5.28 -5.18 12.46
N VAL A 119 4.97 -6.06 11.49
CA VAL A 119 3.99 -5.83 10.41
C VAL A 119 2.88 -6.87 10.53
N GLY A 120 1.63 -6.45 10.41
CA GLY A 120 0.49 -7.34 10.51
C GLY A 120 -0.74 -6.82 9.77
N TYR A 121 -1.79 -7.64 9.74
CA TYR A 121 -3.10 -7.25 9.26
C TYR A 121 -4.23 -7.64 10.21
N ALA A 122 -5.34 -6.92 10.12
CA ALA A 122 -6.58 -7.21 10.84
C ALA A 122 -7.76 -7.11 9.88
N VAL A 123 -8.41 -8.24 9.62
CA VAL A 123 -9.59 -8.35 8.75
C VAL A 123 -10.68 -9.15 9.48
N PRO A 124 -11.95 -9.12 9.05
CA PRO A 124 -13.01 -9.84 9.72
C PRO A 124 -12.68 -11.33 9.85
N PHE A 125 -12.81 -11.84 11.09
CA PHE A 125 -12.55 -13.22 11.48
C PHE A 125 -11.09 -13.68 11.40
N GLU A 126 -10.14 -12.78 11.08
CA GLU A 126 -8.72 -13.11 10.95
C GLU A 126 -7.83 -11.92 11.31
N SER A 127 -7.06 -12.06 12.40
CA SER A 127 -6.11 -11.05 12.84
C SER A 127 -4.73 -11.66 12.99
N CYS A 128 -3.77 -11.13 12.23
CA CYS A 128 -2.35 -11.44 12.33
C CYS A 128 -1.63 -10.21 12.86
N CYS A 129 -1.93 -9.83 14.10
CA CYS A 129 -1.33 -8.69 14.80
C CYS A 129 -1.08 -9.08 16.26
N THR A 130 0.02 -8.59 16.82
CA THR A 130 0.38 -8.69 18.23
C THR A 130 0.40 -7.28 18.86
N PRO A 131 0.55 -7.16 20.19
CA PRO A 131 0.78 -5.87 20.85
C PRO A 131 2.05 -5.15 20.34
N GLU A 132 3.03 -5.91 19.82
CA GLU A 132 4.29 -5.39 19.27
C GLU A 132 4.14 -4.86 17.84
N THR A 133 3.02 -5.15 17.16
CA THR A 133 2.80 -4.73 15.77
C THR A 133 2.75 -3.21 15.61
N ILE A 134 3.73 -2.71 14.87
CA ILE A 134 3.93 -1.30 14.57
C ILE A 134 3.09 -0.92 13.35
N LEU A 135 3.13 -1.70 12.26
CA LEU A 135 2.36 -1.44 11.05
C LEU A 135 1.19 -2.41 10.93
N ARG A 136 -0.04 -1.89 11.04
CA ARG A 136 -1.27 -2.68 10.90
C ARG A 136 -2.02 -2.29 9.63
N LEU A 137 -2.24 -3.26 8.75
CA LEU A 137 -3.13 -3.10 7.59
C LEU A 137 -4.51 -3.65 7.92
N MET A 138 -5.56 -2.83 7.82
CA MET A 138 -6.90 -3.27 8.20
C MET A 138 -7.97 -2.73 7.27
N LEU A 139 -9.18 -3.29 7.38
CA LEU A 139 -10.32 -2.73 6.68
C LEU A 139 -10.77 -1.43 7.34
N GLN A 140 -11.24 -0.48 6.52
CA GLN A 140 -11.81 0.78 6.98
C GLN A 140 -12.89 0.59 8.06
N ARG A 141 -13.72 -0.45 7.93
CA ARG A 141 -14.80 -0.72 8.90
C ARG A 141 -14.29 -1.13 10.28
N GLU A 142 -13.18 -1.84 10.36
CA GLU A 142 -12.61 -2.29 11.64
C GLU A 142 -12.16 -1.10 12.49
N MET A 143 -11.65 -0.05 11.84
CA MET A 143 -11.20 1.15 12.55
C MET A 143 -12.34 1.90 13.25
N MET A 144 -13.58 1.80 12.74
CA MET A 144 -14.75 2.46 13.36
C MET A 144 -15.13 1.86 14.72
N SER A 145 -14.62 0.68 15.08
CA SER A 145 -14.90 0.04 16.37
C SER A 145 -14.07 0.62 17.54
N THR A 146 -13.09 1.49 17.27
CA THR A 146 -12.16 2.02 18.29
C THR A 146 -12.20 3.56 18.34
N PRO A 147 -12.96 4.16 19.27
CA PRO A 147 -13.38 5.56 19.17
C PRO A 147 -12.26 6.61 19.31
N LEU A 148 -11.18 6.30 20.02
CA LEU A 148 -10.08 7.27 20.26
C LEU A 148 -8.77 6.93 19.56
N LEU A 149 -8.66 5.72 18.98
CA LEU A 149 -7.48 5.28 18.23
C LEU A 149 -6.16 5.47 19.00
N ASN A 150 -6.19 5.38 20.34
CA ASN A 150 -5.09 5.76 21.24
C ASN A 150 -3.79 4.99 21.00
N SER A 151 -3.86 3.78 20.46
CA SER A 151 -2.68 2.99 20.08
C SER A 151 -1.95 3.55 18.87
N TYR A 152 -2.59 4.38 18.05
CA TYR A 152 -2.04 4.87 16.79
C TYR A 152 -1.47 6.28 16.92
N SER A 153 -0.30 6.47 16.32
CA SER A 153 0.37 7.77 16.13
C SER A 153 0.20 8.30 14.71
N VAL A 154 0.02 7.40 13.74
CA VAL A 154 -0.25 7.75 12.34
C VAL A 154 -1.38 6.89 11.83
N ILE A 155 -2.38 7.53 11.22
CA ILE A 155 -3.47 6.87 10.51
C ILE A 155 -3.31 7.18 9.03
N ILE A 156 -3.41 6.15 8.21
CA ILE A 156 -3.32 6.25 6.76
C ILE A 156 -4.66 5.79 6.17
N LEU A 157 -5.33 6.70 5.48
CA LEU A 157 -6.51 6.38 4.69
C LEU A 157 -6.08 6.15 3.25
N ASP A 158 -6.12 4.89 2.81
CA ASP A 158 -5.79 4.54 1.43
C ASP A 158 -7.03 4.52 0.54
N ASP A 159 -6.79 4.67 -0.77
CA ASP A 159 -7.81 4.61 -1.81
C ASP A 159 -9.03 5.52 -1.57
N VAL A 160 -8.83 6.71 -0.97
CA VAL A 160 -9.94 7.61 -0.60
C VAL A 160 -10.77 8.07 -1.80
N HIS A 161 -10.19 8.03 -3.00
CA HIS A 161 -10.89 8.29 -4.26
C HIS A 161 -12.01 7.28 -4.56
N GLN A 162 -12.04 6.11 -3.92
CA GLN A 162 -13.13 5.13 -4.04
C GLN A 162 -14.42 5.57 -3.34
N ARG A 163 -14.37 6.60 -2.48
CA ARG A 163 -15.55 7.24 -1.84
C ARG A 163 -16.53 6.22 -1.22
N THR A 164 -15.99 5.22 -0.53
CA THR A 164 -16.84 4.26 0.18
C THR A 164 -17.51 4.94 1.37
N VAL A 165 -18.69 4.46 1.77
CA VAL A 165 -19.40 4.97 2.96
C VAL A 165 -18.51 4.92 4.21
N ALA A 166 -17.71 3.85 4.35
CA ALA A 166 -16.78 3.71 5.47
C ALA A 166 -15.66 4.76 5.43
N THR A 167 -15.11 5.06 4.25
CA THR A 167 -14.07 6.11 4.10
C THR A 167 -14.61 7.48 4.48
N ASP A 168 -15.78 7.83 3.95
CA ASP A 168 -16.38 9.15 4.16
C ASP A 168 -16.79 9.34 5.64
N ALA A 169 -17.34 8.29 6.27
CA ALA A 169 -17.63 8.29 7.71
C ALA A 169 -16.36 8.44 8.55
N LEU A 170 -15.30 7.69 8.24
CA LEU A 170 -14.01 7.79 8.92
C LEU A 170 -13.40 9.18 8.78
N LEU A 171 -13.44 9.79 7.60
CA LEU A 171 -12.94 11.15 7.37
C LEU A 171 -13.69 12.19 8.23
N GLY A 172 -14.99 12.01 8.42
CA GLY A 172 -15.80 12.83 9.32
C GLY A 172 -15.35 12.69 10.77
N LEU A 173 -15.30 11.45 11.27
CA LEU A 173 -14.90 11.15 12.66
C LEU A 173 -13.46 11.59 12.96
N LEU A 174 -12.54 11.35 12.03
CA LEU A 174 -11.13 11.68 12.22
C LEU A 174 -10.89 13.19 12.37
N LYS A 175 -11.73 14.06 11.80
CA LYS A 175 -11.62 15.50 12.06
C LYS A 175 -11.82 15.84 13.52
N GLU A 176 -12.79 15.22 14.17
CA GLU A 176 -13.06 15.41 15.60
C GLU A 176 -11.92 14.83 16.45
N VAL A 177 -11.44 13.63 16.11
CA VAL A 177 -10.33 12.98 16.80
C VAL A 177 -9.03 13.79 16.67
N LEU A 178 -8.74 14.35 15.49
CA LEU A 178 -7.56 15.18 15.26
C LEU A 178 -7.60 16.49 16.05
N ALA A 179 -8.79 17.06 16.26
CA ALA A 179 -8.97 18.23 17.12
C ALA A 179 -8.70 17.89 18.61
N ALA A 180 -9.06 16.68 19.04
CA ALA A 180 -8.78 16.20 20.39
C ALA A 180 -7.34 15.72 20.61
N ARG A 181 -6.65 15.27 19.55
CA ARG A 181 -5.32 14.64 19.60
C ARG A 181 -4.34 15.33 18.64
N ALA A 182 -3.73 16.42 19.10
CA ALA A 182 -2.78 17.22 18.31
C ALA A 182 -1.52 16.43 17.87
N GLU A 183 -1.16 15.36 18.57
CA GLU A 183 -0.01 14.52 18.26
C GLU A 183 -0.27 13.49 17.15
N LEU A 184 -1.54 13.15 16.93
CA LEU A 184 -2.00 12.18 15.93
C LEU A 184 -1.84 12.75 14.53
N ARG A 185 -1.30 11.95 13.61
CA ARG A 185 -1.11 12.34 12.21
C ARG A 185 -2.04 11.57 11.30
N LEU A 186 -2.60 12.25 10.30
CA LEU A 186 -3.42 11.66 9.25
C LEU A 186 -2.74 11.79 7.90
N VAL A 187 -2.56 10.68 7.21
CA VAL A 187 -2.09 10.64 5.82
C VAL A 187 -3.23 10.15 4.94
N ILE A 188 -3.53 10.89 3.87
CA ILE A 188 -4.59 10.54 2.93
C ILE A 188 -3.94 10.19 1.60
N LEU A 189 -4.03 8.92 1.19
CA LEU A 189 -3.57 8.45 -0.10
C LEU A 189 -4.73 8.44 -1.08
N THR A 190 -4.55 9.07 -2.24
CA THR A 190 -5.65 9.27 -3.18
C THR A 190 -5.19 9.40 -4.64
N ALA A 191 -6.16 9.38 -5.56
CA ALA A 191 -5.92 9.65 -6.96
C ALA A 191 -5.87 11.18 -7.23
N PRO A 192 -5.14 11.65 -8.28
CA PRO A 192 -4.95 13.08 -8.51
C PRO A 192 -6.23 13.90 -8.63
N HIS A 193 -7.29 13.33 -9.23
CA HIS A 193 -8.56 14.03 -9.44
C HIS A 193 -9.30 14.38 -8.14
N MET A 194 -9.03 13.67 -7.04
CA MET A 194 -9.70 13.87 -5.75
C MET A 194 -8.94 14.84 -4.83
N CYS A 195 -7.68 15.16 -5.16
CA CYS A 195 -6.77 15.92 -4.32
C CYS A 195 -7.34 17.29 -3.90
N SER A 196 -7.86 18.07 -4.85
CA SER A 196 -8.38 19.42 -4.60
C SER A 196 -9.62 19.41 -3.68
N THR A 197 -10.50 18.43 -3.85
CA THR A 197 -11.69 18.25 -3.00
C THR A 197 -11.30 17.92 -1.57
N LEU A 198 -10.33 17.03 -1.38
CA LEU A 198 -9.83 16.66 -0.04
C LEU A 198 -9.07 17.80 0.62
N GLN A 199 -8.27 18.56 -0.13
CA GLN A 199 -7.63 19.77 0.40
C GLN A 199 -8.66 20.78 0.91
N ARG A 200 -9.73 21.04 0.14
CA ARG A 200 -10.82 21.92 0.57
C ARG A 200 -11.52 21.37 1.81
N PHE A 201 -11.81 20.07 1.83
CA PHE A 201 -12.44 19.42 2.98
C PHE A 201 -11.58 19.53 4.24
N CYS A 202 -10.27 19.31 4.15
CA CYS A 202 -9.35 19.36 5.28
C CYS A 202 -8.87 20.77 5.65
N GLY A 203 -9.31 21.83 4.96
CA GLY A 203 -8.97 23.22 5.32
C GLY A 203 -7.62 23.72 4.77
N GLY A 204 -7.23 23.31 3.56
CA GLY A 204 -6.02 23.83 2.89
C GLY A 204 -4.71 23.13 3.27
N VAL A 205 -4.79 21.86 3.64
CA VAL A 205 -3.64 21.04 4.06
C VAL A 205 -2.64 20.78 2.92
N PRO A 206 -1.35 20.53 3.23
CA PRO A 206 -0.35 20.23 2.22
C PRO A 206 -0.71 18.97 1.42
N ALA A 207 -0.49 19.05 0.11
CA ALA A 207 -0.68 17.93 -0.80
C ALA A 207 0.57 17.69 -1.64
N LEU A 208 1.08 16.46 -1.58
CA LEU A 208 2.17 15.95 -2.40
C LEU A 208 1.59 15.27 -3.63
N ARG A 209 2.12 15.57 -4.82
CA ARG A 209 1.67 14.95 -6.08
C ARG A 209 2.79 14.14 -6.72
N VAL A 210 2.66 12.82 -6.63
CA VAL A 210 3.55 11.84 -7.25
C VAL A 210 3.13 11.65 -8.71
N ARG A 211 4.01 11.99 -9.65
CA ARG A 211 3.78 11.76 -11.08
C ARG A 211 4.20 10.33 -11.45
N GLY A 212 3.30 9.59 -12.10
CA GLY A 212 3.61 8.25 -12.62
C GLY A 212 4.54 8.27 -13.84
N ARG A 213 5.14 7.12 -14.16
CA ARG A 213 6.02 6.93 -15.32
C ARG A 213 5.27 6.49 -16.59
N HIS A 214 4.01 6.09 -16.49
CA HIS A 214 3.29 5.46 -17.60
C HIS A 214 2.33 6.41 -18.30
N ARG A 215 2.58 6.66 -19.59
CA ARG A 215 1.57 7.05 -20.57
C ARG A 215 1.32 5.84 -21.46
N ALA A 216 0.33 5.02 -21.12
CA ALA A 216 -0.15 4.03 -22.08
C ALA A 216 -0.99 4.78 -23.13
N PRO A 217 -0.81 4.52 -24.44
CA PRO A 217 -1.74 5.01 -25.45
C PRO A 217 -3.11 4.39 -25.16
N ALA A 218 -4.12 5.23 -24.93
CA ALA A 218 -5.49 4.77 -24.80
C ALA A 218 -6.01 4.43 -26.20
N VAL A 219 -6.27 3.14 -26.44
CA VAL A 219 -6.98 2.71 -27.65
C VAL A 219 -8.46 2.62 -27.29
N PHE A 220 -9.27 3.52 -27.84
CA PHE A 220 -10.72 3.51 -27.67
C PHE A 220 -11.34 2.71 -28.81
N SER A 221 -12.05 1.63 -28.48
CA SER A 221 -12.99 0.98 -29.41
C SER A 221 -14.40 1.18 -28.86
N CYS A 222 -15.15 2.11 -29.45
CA CYS A 222 -16.55 2.31 -29.14
C CYS A 222 -17.37 1.34 -29.97
N SER A 223 -18.04 0.40 -29.31
CA SER A 223 -19.11 -0.36 -29.93
C SER A 223 -20.37 -0.23 -29.07
N THR A 224 -21.44 0.32 -29.65
CA THR A 224 -22.76 0.45 -29.01
C THR A 224 -23.48 -0.90 -29.07
N HIS A 225 -22.90 -1.93 -28.47
CA HIS A 225 -23.55 -3.23 -28.36
C HIS A 225 -24.39 -3.28 -27.07
N ARG A 226 -25.59 -3.88 -27.17
CA ARG A 226 -26.47 -4.11 -26.00
C ARG A 226 -25.86 -5.06 -24.98
N ASP A 227 -24.94 -5.93 -25.41
CA ASP A 227 -24.17 -6.83 -24.58
C ASP A 227 -22.67 -6.54 -24.73
N PRO A 228 -21.98 -6.07 -23.67
CA PRO A 228 -20.56 -5.77 -23.70
C PRO A 228 -19.67 -7.02 -23.61
N PHE A 229 -20.22 -8.20 -23.31
CA PHE A 229 -19.44 -9.43 -23.11
C PHE A 229 -18.80 -9.94 -24.40
N LEU A 230 -19.60 -10.13 -25.47
CA LEU A 230 -19.10 -10.63 -26.75
C LEU A 230 -18.02 -9.72 -27.38
N PRO A 231 -18.16 -8.38 -27.42
CA PRO A 231 -17.10 -7.50 -27.87
C PRO A 231 -15.83 -7.58 -27.04
N ALA A 232 -15.94 -7.69 -25.70
CA ALA A 232 -14.79 -7.84 -24.82
C ALA A 232 -14.04 -9.15 -25.09
N LEU A 233 -14.77 -10.26 -25.27
CA LEU A 233 -14.18 -11.55 -25.62
C LEU A 233 -13.48 -11.54 -26.97
N ARG A 234 -14.07 -10.90 -27.98
CA ARG A 234 -13.44 -10.74 -29.31
C ARG A 234 -12.13 -9.96 -29.20
N LEU A 235 -12.13 -8.84 -28.50
CA LEU A 235 -10.93 -8.03 -28.29
C LEU A 235 -9.86 -8.82 -27.52
N LEU A 236 -10.24 -9.59 -26.50
CA LEU A 236 -9.32 -10.46 -25.77
C LEU A 236 -8.67 -11.48 -26.70
N LEU A 237 -9.45 -12.16 -27.54
CA LEU A 237 -8.92 -13.14 -28.49
C LEU A 237 -8.04 -12.50 -29.54
N GLU A 238 -8.38 -11.30 -30.02
CA GLU A 238 -7.58 -10.52 -30.96
C GLU A 238 -6.22 -10.12 -30.37
N ILE A 239 -6.21 -9.59 -29.15
CA ILE A 239 -4.96 -9.27 -28.42
C ILE A 239 -4.16 -10.55 -28.18
N HIS A 240 -4.81 -11.65 -27.77
CA HIS A 240 -4.11 -12.93 -27.57
C HIS A 240 -3.49 -13.45 -28.89
N HIS A 241 -4.19 -13.32 -30.02
CA HIS A 241 -3.68 -13.73 -31.33
C HIS A 241 -2.53 -12.87 -31.84
N SER A 242 -2.42 -11.61 -31.39
CA SER A 242 -1.30 -10.72 -31.72
C SER A 242 0.05 -11.23 -31.20
N ARG A 243 0.04 -12.17 -30.23
CA ARG A 243 1.23 -12.74 -29.55
C ARG A 243 2.14 -11.71 -28.90
N GLU A 244 1.63 -10.52 -28.61
CA GLU A 244 2.33 -9.55 -27.77
C GLU A 244 2.52 -10.11 -26.35
N SER A 245 3.68 -9.84 -25.75
CA SER A 245 3.96 -10.27 -24.39
C SER A 245 3.26 -9.37 -23.37
N GLY A 246 2.53 -9.99 -22.45
CA GLY A 246 1.90 -9.27 -21.34
C GLY A 246 0.63 -9.98 -20.85
N ASP A 247 0.20 -9.61 -19.65
CA ASP A 247 -1.05 -10.09 -19.08
C ASP A 247 -2.23 -9.23 -19.57
N ILE A 248 -3.37 -9.87 -19.83
CA ILE A 248 -4.62 -9.20 -20.22
C ILE A 248 -5.52 -9.10 -18.99
N VAL A 249 -5.97 -7.88 -18.66
CA VAL A 249 -6.94 -7.64 -17.59
C VAL A 249 -8.23 -7.12 -18.21
N VAL A 250 -9.33 -7.86 -18.02
CA VAL A 250 -10.67 -7.49 -18.51
C VAL A 250 -11.56 -7.11 -17.32
N PHE A 251 -12.17 -5.92 -17.40
CA PHE A 251 -13.15 -5.47 -16.42
C PHE A 251 -14.56 -5.74 -16.94
N LEU A 252 -15.31 -6.60 -16.25
CA LEU A 252 -16.69 -6.94 -16.60
C LEU A 252 -17.63 -6.50 -15.47
N ALA A 253 -18.82 -6.05 -15.83
CA ALA A 253 -19.85 -5.61 -14.88
C ALA A 253 -20.86 -6.74 -14.60
N SER A 254 -20.47 -7.80 -13.87
CA SER A 254 -21.42 -8.82 -13.36
C SER A 254 -20.77 -9.80 -12.38
N GLU A 255 -21.51 -10.21 -11.33
CA GLU A 255 -21.20 -11.38 -10.47
C GLU A 255 -21.17 -12.71 -11.26
N GLN A 256 -21.84 -12.79 -12.41
CA GLN A 256 -22.00 -14.03 -13.21
C GLN A 256 -20.71 -14.57 -13.82
N VAL A 257 -19.61 -13.81 -13.78
CA VAL A 257 -18.32 -14.26 -14.34
C VAL A 257 -17.53 -15.13 -13.36
N SER A 258 -17.78 -14.99 -12.05
CA SER A 258 -17.08 -15.80 -11.04
C SER A 258 -17.36 -17.29 -11.23
N SER A 259 -18.61 -17.66 -11.56
CA SER A 259 -19.00 -19.06 -11.79
C SER A 259 -18.43 -19.64 -13.09
N ILE A 260 -18.25 -18.82 -14.14
CA ILE A 260 -17.71 -19.29 -15.43
C ILE A 260 -16.21 -19.62 -15.33
N TRP A 261 -15.49 -18.95 -14.43
CA TRP A 261 -14.05 -19.16 -14.23
C TRP A 261 -13.74 -20.26 -13.21
N GLU A 262 -14.62 -20.52 -12.25
CA GLU A 262 -14.47 -21.65 -11.31
C GLU A 262 -14.74 -23.01 -11.98
N ASP A 263 -15.65 -23.08 -12.96
CA ASP A 263 -15.99 -24.32 -13.67
C ASP A 263 -15.04 -24.65 -14.84
N GLY A 264 -14.14 -23.74 -15.22
CA GLY A 264 -13.32 -23.84 -16.44
C GLY A 264 -11.88 -24.31 -16.25
N ILE A 265 -11.43 -24.54 -15.01
CA ILE A 265 -10.11 -25.10 -14.69
C ILE A 265 -10.30 -26.29 -13.74
N ALA A 266 -10.71 -27.41 -14.32
CA ALA A 266 -10.54 -28.75 -13.75
C ALA A 266 -9.76 -29.60 -14.76
#